data_AF-A0AAJ0UIX3-F1
#
_entry.id   AF-A0AAJ0UIX3-F1
#
_cell.length_a   1.000
_cell.length_b   1.000
_cell.length_c   1.000
_cell.angle_alpha   90.00
_cell.angle_beta   90.00
_cell.angle_gamma   90.00
#
_symmetry.space_group_name_H-M   'P 1'
#
loop_
_entity.id
_entity.type
_entity.pdbx_description
1 polymer ?
#
loop_
_entity_poly.entity_id
_entity_poly.type
_entity_poly.pdbx_seq_one_letter_code
_entity_poly.pdbx_strand_id
1 'polypeptide(L)'
;MRRIEDREVMIADTPQGERIIGEKVPQEPVPQAWRERLGSWRILNPDPGFPVTDLKLKLTDGKLCLSYRMPVLSPDRIQVPLRTVTNERAILLGLGRTRGDSVQMVDHEGQMRLRWSGYLAEPVGRSDDPKASSAGVALGHEL
;
A
#
# COMPACT_ATOMS: atom_id res chain seq x y z
N MET A 1 12.15 -9.01 24.08
CA MET A 1 12.04 -9.52 22.69
C MET A 1 12.52 -10.96 22.67
N ARG A 2 11.82 -11.86 21.97
CA ARG A 2 12.19 -13.27 21.78
C ARG A 2 12.30 -13.55 20.28
N ARG A 3 13.26 -14.38 19.87
CA ARG A 3 13.37 -14.84 18.48
C ARG A 3 12.58 -16.13 18.29
N ILE A 4 11.72 -16.16 17.28
CA ILE A 4 10.91 -17.32 16.88
C ILE A 4 11.05 -17.46 15.36
N GLU A 5 11.69 -18.53 14.90
CA GLU A 5 12.09 -18.70 13.49
C GLU A 5 12.92 -17.49 12.99
N ASP A 6 12.53 -16.88 11.87
CA ASP A 6 13.16 -15.68 11.28
C ASP A 6 12.70 -14.36 11.93
N ARG A 7 11.93 -14.41 13.03
CA ARG A 7 11.22 -13.25 13.57
C ARG A 7 11.73 -12.84 14.94
N GLU A 8 11.86 -11.54 15.14
CA GLU A 8 12.00 -10.94 16.47
C GLU A 8 10.62 -10.45 16.96
N VAL A 9 10.08 -11.07 18.01
CA VAL A 9 8.75 -10.75 18.54
C VAL A 9 8.80 -10.21 19.96
N MET A 10 7.86 -9.33 20.29
CA MET A 10 7.58 -8.89 21.66
C MET A 10 6.54 -9.82 22.26
N ILE A 11 6.87 -10.40 23.41
CA ILE A 11 5.96 -11.26 24.19
C ILE A 11 5.61 -10.49 25.46
N ALA A 12 4.33 -10.48 25.80
CA ALA A 12 3.85 -10.07 27.10
C ALA A 12 3.30 -11.26 27.87
N ASP A 13 3.63 -11.32 29.15
CA ASP A 13 2.96 -12.17 30.12
C ASP A 13 1.60 -11.56 30.46
N THR A 14 0.54 -12.32 30.22
CA THR A 14 -0.83 -11.94 30.58
C THR A 14 -1.38 -12.96 31.57
N PRO A 15 -2.48 -12.66 32.30
CA PRO A 15 -3.16 -13.66 33.13
C PRO A 15 -3.60 -14.92 32.35
N GLN A 16 -3.65 -14.85 31.01
CA GLN A 16 -4.04 -15.94 30.10
C GLN A 16 -2.81 -16.65 29.48
N GLY A 17 -1.61 -16.38 30.01
CA GLY A 17 -0.32 -16.87 29.53
C GLY A 17 0.43 -15.90 28.63
N GLU A 18 1.57 -16.34 28.10
CA GLU A 18 2.37 -15.58 27.15
C GLU A 18 1.57 -15.27 25.86
N ARG A 19 1.67 -14.02 25.39
CA ARG A 19 1.05 -13.55 24.15
C ARG A 19 2.05 -12.73 23.35
N ILE A 20 2.11 -12.99 22.04
CA ILE A 20 2.89 -12.15 21.12
C ILE A 20 2.11 -10.86 20.88
N ILE A 21 2.70 -9.72 21.27
CA ILE A 21 2.07 -8.39 21.18
C ILE A 21 2.78 -7.43 20.20
N GLY A 22 3.93 -7.83 19.67
CA GLY A 22 4.63 -7.07 18.63
C GLY A 22 5.52 -7.95 17.77
N GLU A 23 5.77 -7.50 16.54
CA GLU A 23 6.84 -8.00 15.69
C GLU A 23 7.73 -6.84 15.30
N LYS A 24 9.03 -7.02 15.45
CA LYS A 24 10.00 -6.04 14.98
C LYS A 24 10.03 -6.10 13.46
N VAL A 25 9.76 -4.95 12.84
CA VAL A 25 9.92 -4.79 11.39
C VAL A 25 11.41 -4.60 11.10
N PRO A 26 12.02 -5.44 10.25
CA PRO A 26 13.41 -5.26 9.87
C PRO A 26 13.61 -3.90 9.19
N GLN A 27 14.74 -3.26 9.48
CA GLN A 27 15.14 -2.03 8.80
C GLN A 27 15.93 -2.38 7.55
N GLU A 28 15.21 -2.56 6.45
CA GLU A 28 15.79 -2.82 5.14
C GLU A 28 15.62 -1.57 4.25
N PRO A 29 16.63 -1.23 3.43
CA PRO A 29 16.50 -0.11 2.50
C PRO A 29 15.40 -0.40 1.49
N VAL A 30 14.49 0.57 1.29
CA VAL A 30 13.42 0.43 0.31
C VAL A 30 14.00 0.59 -1.11
N PRO A 31 13.88 -0.42 -1.99
CA PRO A 31 14.41 -0.36 -3.36
C PRO A 31 13.85 0.82 -4.15
N GLN A 32 14.64 1.35 -5.09
CA GLN A 32 14.25 2.49 -5.94
C GLN A 32 12.91 2.26 -6.64
N ALA A 33 12.70 1.07 -7.21
CA ALA A 33 11.46 0.70 -7.89
C ALA A 33 10.21 0.85 -6.99
N TRP A 34 10.34 0.61 -5.68
CA TRP A 34 9.24 0.82 -4.73
C TRP A 34 9.08 2.28 -4.32
N ARG A 35 10.17 3.05 -4.26
CA ARG A 35 10.14 4.50 -3.98
C ARG A 35 9.43 5.28 -5.09
N GLU A 36 9.58 4.87 -6.34
CA GLU A 36 8.89 5.46 -7.50
C GLU A 36 7.37 5.21 -7.50
N ARG A 37 6.90 4.24 -6.70
CA ARG A 37 5.50 3.83 -6.62
C ARG A 37 4.77 4.36 -5.40
N LEU A 38 5.45 5.18 -4.59
CA LEU A 38 4.83 5.87 -3.47
C LEU A 38 3.77 6.85 -3.98
N GLY A 39 2.66 6.93 -3.28
CA GLY A 39 1.53 7.78 -3.67
C GLY A 39 0.20 7.10 -3.46
N SER A 40 -0.84 7.74 -4.00
CA SER A 40 -2.22 7.27 -3.92
C SER A 40 -2.53 6.30 -5.05
N TRP A 41 -3.39 5.33 -4.76
CA TRP A 41 -3.83 4.31 -5.69
C TRP A 41 -5.37 4.25 -5.65
N ARG A 42 -6.01 4.30 -6.82
CA ARG A 42 -7.48 4.22 -6.94
C ARG A 42 -7.88 2.77 -7.18
N ILE A 43 -8.75 2.24 -6.31
CA ILE A 43 -9.33 0.90 -6.49
C ILE A 43 -10.22 0.89 -7.73
N LEU A 44 -9.99 -0.08 -8.62
CA LEU A 44 -10.75 -0.27 -9.86
C LEU A 44 -11.93 -1.23 -9.69
N ASN A 45 -11.83 -2.15 -8.74
CA ASN A 45 -12.84 -3.17 -8.42
C ASN A 45 -13.28 -3.04 -6.96
N PRO A 46 -14.06 -2.00 -6.59
CA PRO A 46 -14.50 -1.81 -5.23
C PRO A 46 -15.42 -2.94 -4.77
N ASP A 47 -15.28 -3.34 -3.50
CA ASP A 47 -16.14 -4.32 -2.84
C ASP A 47 -17.00 -3.60 -1.78
N PRO A 48 -18.33 -3.56 -1.91
CA PRO A 48 -19.20 -2.89 -0.96
C PRO A 48 -19.27 -3.57 0.41
N GLY A 49 -18.98 -4.88 0.50
CA GLY A 49 -18.85 -5.60 1.78
C GLY A 49 -17.53 -5.29 2.50
N PHE A 50 -16.52 -4.88 1.74
CA PHE A 50 -15.17 -4.59 2.26
C PHE A 50 -14.63 -3.27 1.68
N PRO A 51 -15.23 -2.10 1.98
CA PRO A 51 -14.93 -0.86 1.29
C PRO A 51 -13.54 -0.29 1.63
N VAL A 52 -12.53 -0.69 0.84
CA VAL A 52 -11.18 -0.13 0.89
C VAL A 52 -11.16 1.23 0.19
N THR A 53 -10.71 2.26 0.89
CA THR A 53 -10.63 3.64 0.38
C THR A 53 -9.32 4.32 0.77
N ASP A 54 -8.95 5.39 0.06
CA ASP A 54 -7.72 6.19 0.28
C ASP A 54 -6.45 5.30 0.44
N LEU A 55 -6.32 4.35 -0.48
CA LEU A 55 -5.21 3.40 -0.59
C LEU A 55 -3.93 4.13 -1.03
N LYS A 56 -2.85 3.92 -0.28
CA LYS A 56 -1.57 4.60 -0.46
C LYS A 56 -0.42 3.65 -0.20
N LEU A 57 0.63 3.77 -1.01
CA LEU A 57 1.98 3.32 -0.65
C LEU A 57 2.74 4.52 -0.09
N LYS A 58 3.27 4.40 1.13
CA LYS A 58 3.98 5.50 1.80
C LYS A 58 5.21 5.02 2.56
N LEU A 59 6.12 5.95 2.83
CA LEU A 59 7.18 5.73 3.80
C LEU A 59 6.74 6.22 5.18
N THR A 60 7.09 5.48 6.22
CA THR A 60 6.91 5.89 7.62
C THR A 60 8.10 5.38 8.40
N ASP A 61 8.85 6.30 9.00
CA ASP A 61 10.12 6.01 9.70
C ASP A 61 11.07 5.14 8.86
N GLY A 62 11.20 5.50 7.57
CA GLY A 62 12.02 4.81 6.58
C GLY A 62 11.45 3.47 6.07
N LYS A 63 10.28 3.02 6.55
CA LYS A 63 9.68 1.74 6.19
C LYS A 63 8.59 1.90 5.14
N LEU A 64 8.60 1.05 4.12
CA LEU A 64 7.51 0.97 3.15
C LEU A 64 6.24 0.45 3.85
N CYS A 65 5.12 1.12 3.65
CA CYS A 65 3.84 0.76 4.25
C CYS A 65 2.71 0.84 3.21
N LEU A 66 1.81 -0.14 3.27
CA LEU A 66 0.48 -0.03 2.68
C LEU A 66 -0.43 0.69 3.68
N SER A 67 -1.15 1.70 3.23
CA SER A 67 -2.02 2.49 4.09
C SER A 67 -3.35 2.75 3.43
N TYR A 68 -4.45 2.47 4.13
CA TYR A 68 -5.80 2.56 3.59
C TYR A 68 -6.81 2.81 4.71
N ARG A 69 -8.04 3.14 4.34
CA ARG A 69 -9.20 3.17 5.21
C ARG A 69 -10.10 1.98 4.88
N MET A 70 -10.67 1.37 5.91
CA MET A 70 -11.65 0.30 5.79
C MET A 70 -12.62 0.42 6.97
N PRO A 71 -13.66 1.27 6.84
CA PRO A 71 -14.54 1.64 7.97
C PRO A 71 -15.21 0.45 8.66
N VAL A 72 -15.47 -0.63 7.91
CA VAL A 72 -16.04 -1.87 8.46
C VAL A 72 -15.08 -2.63 9.38
N LEU A 73 -13.78 -2.36 9.32
CA LEU A 73 -12.74 -3.00 10.13
C LEU A 73 -12.21 -2.08 11.22
N SER A 74 -12.02 -0.79 10.91
CA SER A 74 -11.55 0.21 11.87
C SER A 74 -11.98 1.61 11.43
N PRO A 75 -12.38 2.50 12.36
CA PRO A 75 -12.62 3.91 12.06
C PRO A 75 -11.32 4.65 11.68
N ASP A 76 -10.17 4.14 12.14
CA ASP A 76 -8.86 4.72 11.92
C ASP A 76 -8.23 4.30 10.59
N ARG A 77 -7.21 5.06 10.19
CA ARG A 77 -6.37 4.68 9.05
C ARG A 77 -5.55 3.44 9.43
N ILE A 78 -5.71 2.39 8.64
CA ILE A 78 -4.91 1.18 8.77
C ILE A 78 -3.57 1.41 8.06
N GLN A 79 -2.51 0.98 8.72
CA GLN A 79 -1.16 1.04 8.17
C GLN A 79 -0.43 -0.26 8.49
N VAL A 80 0.05 -0.93 7.45
CA VAL A 80 0.76 -2.20 7.57
C VAL A 80 2.13 -2.09 6.91
N PRO A 81 3.21 -2.44 7.62
CA PRO A 81 4.56 -2.45 7.06
C PRO A 81 4.71 -3.54 6.01
N LEU A 82 5.49 -3.26 4.98
CA LEU A 82 5.80 -4.16 3.88
C LEU A 82 7.30 -4.52 3.88
N ARG A 83 7.61 -5.80 3.71
CA ARG A 83 8.96 -6.26 3.33
C ARG A 83 9.01 -6.49 1.83
N THR A 84 9.91 -5.81 1.14
CA THR A 84 10.11 -6.01 -0.30
C THR A 84 10.85 -7.33 -0.54
N VAL A 85 10.30 -8.19 -1.40
CA VAL A 85 10.91 -9.48 -1.78
C VAL A 85 11.53 -9.39 -3.17
N THR A 86 10.86 -8.68 -4.08
CA THR A 86 11.38 -8.35 -5.41
C THR A 86 11.07 -6.89 -5.74
N ASN A 87 11.45 -6.44 -6.94
CA ASN A 87 11.04 -5.14 -7.44
C ASN A 87 9.53 -5.07 -7.71
N GLU A 88 8.76 -6.15 -7.63
CA GLU A 88 7.34 -6.18 -7.97
C GLU A 88 6.50 -6.79 -6.85
N ARG A 89 7.10 -7.52 -5.92
CA ARG A 89 6.39 -8.19 -4.82
C ARG A 89 6.91 -7.74 -3.46
N ALA A 90 5.98 -7.36 -2.59
CA ALA A 90 6.23 -7.12 -1.17
C ALA A 90 5.22 -7.90 -0.32
N ILE A 91 5.64 -8.29 0.88
CA ILE A 91 4.83 -9.08 1.82
C ILE A 91 4.44 -8.21 2.99
N LEU A 92 3.17 -8.29 3.40
CA LEU A 92 2.66 -7.62 4.59
C LEU A 92 3.25 -8.27 5.85
N LEU A 93 3.87 -7.44 6.69
CA LEU A 93 4.40 -7.81 7.99
C LEU A 93 3.38 -7.52 9.11
N GLY A 94 3.60 -8.12 10.28
CA GLY A 94 2.79 -7.89 11.47
C GLY A 94 2.13 -9.14 12.03
N LEU A 95 1.23 -8.95 13.01
CA LEU A 95 0.64 -10.02 13.81
C LEU A 95 -0.83 -10.32 13.47
N GLY A 96 -1.37 -9.66 12.44
CA GLY A 96 -2.79 -9.74 12.08
C GLY A 96 -3.11 -10.73 10.96
N ARG A 97 -4.40 -10.82 10.60
CA ARG A 97 -4.93 -11.70 9.53
C ARG A 97 -4.31 -11.46 8.15
N THR A 98 -3.79 -10.26 7.92
CA THR A 98 -3.16 -9.86 6.65
C THR A 98 -1.68 -10.21 6.59
N ARG A 99 -1.09 -10.77 7.66
CA ARG A 99 0.29 -11.23 7.67
C ARG A 99 0.50 -12.31 6.61
N GLY A 100 1.52 -12.14 5.78
CA GLY A 100 1.84 -13.07 4.71
C GLY A 100 1.08 -12.81 3.42
N ASP A 101 0.08 -11.92 3.42
CA ASP A 101 -0.52 -11.39 2.20
C ASP A 101 0.52 -10.59 1.40
N SER A 102 0.24 -10.35 0.13
CA SER A 102 1.21 -9.74 -0.79
C SER A 102 0.64 -8.54 -1.52
N VAL A 103 1.45 -7.49 -1.59
CA VAL A 103 1.28 -6.41 -2.57
C VAL A 103 2.10 -6.77 -3.78
N GLN A 104 1.47 -6.77 -4.95
CA GLN A 104 2.10 -7.09 -6.22
C GLN A 104 1.91 -5.94 -7.22
N MET A 105 2.97 -5.58 -7.91
CA MET A 105 2.91 -4.76 -9.11
C MET A 105 2.74 -5.68 -10.29
N VAL A 106 1.63 -5.53 -11.00
CA VAL A 106 1.26 -6.37 -12.13
C VAL A 106 1.08 -5.50 -13.38
N ASP A 107 1.46 -6.02 -14.53
CA ASP A 107 1.01 -5.47 -15.79
C ASP A 107 -0.44 -5.91 -16.04
N HIS A 108 -1.29 -4.95 -16.38
CA HIS A 108 -2.64 -5.21 -16.84
C HIS A 108 -2.90 -4.31 -18.03
N GLU A 109 -2.97 -4.92 -19.22
CA GLU A 109 -3.19 -4.21 -20.50
C GLU A 109 -2.12 -3.14 -20.79
N GLY A 110 -0.84 -3.45 -20.50
CA GLY A 110 0.28 -2.52 -20.69
C GLY A 110 0.35 -1.39 -19.66
N GLN A 111 -0.50 -1.44 -18.62
CA GLN A 111 -0.49 -0.46 -17.54
C GLN A 111 -0.15 -1.13 -16.22
N MET A 112 0.74 -0.50 -15.46
CA MET A 112 1.06 -0.95 -14.10
C MET A 112 -0.17 -0.82 -13.19
N ARG A 113 -0.43 -1.89 -12.43
CA ARG A 113 -1.46 -1.95 -11.39
C ARG A 113 -0.87 -2.48 -10.09
N LEU A 114 -1.43 -1.99 -8.97
CA LEU A 114 -1.21 -2.58 -7.66
C LEU A 114 -2.30 -3.62 -7.41
N ARG A 115 -1.90 -4.86 -7.15
CA ARG A 115 -2.78 -5.94 -6.73
C ARG A 115 -2.54 -6.29 -5.27
N TRP A 116 -3.61 -6.38 -4.49
CA TRP A 116 -3.55 -6.77 -3.07
C TRP A 116 -4.89 -7.29 -2.60
N SER A 117 -4.93 -8.45 -1.91
CA SER A 117 -6.15 -9.03 -1.32
C SER A 117 -7.38 -9.10 -2.26
N GLY A 118 -7.15 -9.33 -3.57
CA GLY A 118 -8.21 -9.35 -4.59
C GLY A 118 -8.53 -7.99 -5.22
N TYR A 119 -8.10 -6.89 -4.61
CA TYR A 119 -8.19 -5.56 -5.21
C TYR A 119 -7.15 -5.36 -6.31
N LEU A 120 -7.53 -4.58 -7.31
CA LEU A 120 -6.70 -4.03 -8.36
C LEU A 120 -6.83 -2.50 -8.29
N ALA A 121 -5.69 -1.82 -8.34
CA ALA A 121 -5.66 -0.37 -8.24
C ALA A 121 -4.73 0.24 -9.29
N GLU A 122 -5.13 1.39 -9.81
CA GLU A 122 -4.30 2.24 -10.68
C GLU A 122 -3.60 3.32 -9.86
N PRO A 123 -2.40 3.78 -10.26
CA PRO A 123 -1.79 4.94 -9.63
C PRO A 123 -2.68 6.16 -9.88
N VAL A 124 -2.97 6.93 -8.84
CA VAL A 124 -3.52 8.27 -9.03
C VAL A 124 -2.34 9.13 -9.48
N GLY A 125 -2.34 9.55 -10.74
CA GLY A 125 -1.31 10.46 -11.26
C GLY A 125 -1.10 11.62 -10.30
N ARG A 126 0.15 12.07 -10.14
CA ARG A 126 0.38 13.37 -9.48
C ARG A 126 -0.43 14.38 -10.27
N SER A 127 -1.46 14.96 -9.68
CA SER A 127 -2.13 16.13 -10.23
C SER A 127 -1.15 17.32 -10.15
N ASP A 128 -0.16 17.30 -11.04
CA ASP A 128 0.64 18.44 -11.47
C ASP A 128 1.25 18.08 -12.83
N ASP A 129 0.39 18.00 -13.85
CA ASP A 129 0.82 18.15 -15.24
C ASP A 129 0.12 19.41 -15.80
N PRO A 130 0.80 20.56 -15.86
CA PRO A 130 0.25 21.78 -16.45
C PRO A 130 0.26 21.77 -17.99
N LYS A 131 0.42 20.63 -18.67
CA LYS A 131 0.50 20.54 -20.14
C LYS A 131 -0.61 19.68 -20.73
N ALA A 132 -1.85 19.97 -20.33
CA ALA A 132 -3.03 19.53 -21.07
C ALA A 132 -4.07 20.66 -21.19
N SER A 133 -3.64 21.84 -21.67
CA SER A 133 -4.53 22.87 -22.20
C SER A 133 -3.79 23.76 -23.20
N SER A 134 -3.48 23.20 -24.36
CA SER A 134 -3.22 24.01 -25.55
C SER A 134 -3.49 23.20 -26.81
N ALA A 135 -4.76 23.08 -27.19
CA ALA A 135 -5.20 22.93 -28.57
C ALA A 135 -6.74 22.97 -28.60
N GLY A 136 -7.31 24.02 -29.19
CA GLY A 136 -8.77 24.13 -29.31
C GLY A 136 -9.31 25.47 -29.80
N VAL A 137 -8.71 26.02 -30.85
CA VAL A 137 -9.38 26.72 -31.97
C VAL A 137 -10.38 27.84 -31.62
N ALA A 138 -9.93 29.10 -31.68
CA ALA A 138 -10.81 30.21 -32.02
C ALA A 138 -10.94 30.28 -33.56
N LEU A 139 -12.11 29.90 -34.06
CA LEU A 139 -12.58 30.17 -35.42
C LEU A 139 -13.76 31.14 -35.33
N GLY A 140 -13.67 32.23 -36.10
CA GLY A 140 -14.71 33.25 -36.29
C GLY A 140 -14.34 34.60 -35.66
N HIS A 141 -14.55 35.75 -36.28
CA HIS A 141 -15.04 36.18 -37.59
C HIS A 141 -14.84 37.73 -37.62
N GLU A 142 -14.98 38.38 -38.78
CA GLU A 142 -15.19 39.85 -38.96
C GLU A 142 -13.92 40.73 -38.88
N LEU A 143 -13.55 41.61 -39.82
CA LEU A 143 -14.17 42.25 -41.01
C LEU A 143 -13.12 42.40 -42.13
#